data_AF-A0A212AMB1-F1
#
_entry.id   AF-A0A212AMB1-F1
#
_cell.length_a   1.000
_cell.length_b   1.000
_cell.length_c   1.000
_cell.angle_alpha   90.00
_cell.angle_beta   90.00
_cell.angle_gamma   90.00
#
_symmetry.space_group_name_H-M   'P 1'
#
loop_
_entity.id
_entity.type
_entity.pdbx_description
1 polymer ?
#
loop_
_entity_poly.entity_id
_entity_poly.type
_entity_poly.pdbx_seq_one_letter_code
_entity_poly.pdbx_strand_id
1 'polypeptide(L)'
;MTDHTRYAIYWTSRPGPLTDCAAAWLGWNPWTSVETPPTPGFGRLPGSSKITEEPRRYGFHATLKAPFRLAEGRDRGGLEAAVQRFAEDQAAVRLDGLGFSLLSGFVALRPRGDVAELNRLAMRIVEFFDDFRAPLTEAEIARRRPETLSPQQRQKLLDWGYPYVGDDFRFHLTLTGRVSQEMGMEVIEKLEPHLVPLLPEPLIIDCIYLFGQRPDGKFEVLKACPLTIRSPLV
;
A
#
# COMPACT_ATOMS: atom_id res chain seq x y z
N MET A 1 -1.64 -23.09 9.23
CA MET A 1 -1.96 -21.69 8.84
C MET A 1 -0.81 -20.81 9.32
N THR A 2 -0.32 -19.90 8.49
CA THR A 2 0.70 -18.92 8.92
C THR A 2 0.10 -18.04 10.01
N ASP A 3 0.84 -17.81 11.10
CA ASP A 3 0.45 -16.87 12.15
C ASP A 3 0.81 -15.44 11.72
N HIS A 4 -0.17 -14.54 11.74
CA HIS A 4 -0.02 -13.16 11.26
C HIS A 4 -0.07 -12.18 12.43
N THR A 5 1.00 -11.42 12.61
CA THR A 5 1.15 -10.52 13.77
C THR A 5 0.47 -9.17 13.57
N ARG A 6 0.32 -8.72 12.33
CA ARG A 6 -0.35 -7.47 11.95
C ARG A 6 -1.13 -7.63 10.66
N TYR A 7 -2.16 -6.81 10.50
CA TYR A 7 -3.03 -6.78 9.33
C TYR A 7 -3.04 -5.40 8.72
N ALA A 8 -3.27 -5.31 7.41
CA ALA A 8 -3.39 -4.05 6.71
C ALA A 8 -4.41 -4.16 5.58
N ILE A 9 -5.00 -3.03 5.19
CA ILE A 9 -5.91 -2.96 4.05
C ILE A 9 -5.20 -2.15 2.98
N TYR A 10 -4.88 -2.80 1.87
CA TYR A 10 -4.11 -2.24 0.78
C TYR A 10 -4.86 -2.31 -0.54
N TRP A 11 -4.44 -1.48 -1.48
CA TRP A 11 -4.63 -1.78 -2.90
C TRP A 11 -3.34 -2.40 -3.45
N THR A 12 -3.47 -3.38 -4.34
CA THR A 12 -2.36 -3.93 -5.14
C THR A 12 -2.91 -4.33 -6.51
N SER A 13 -2.05 -4.41 -7.52
CA SER A 13 -2.44 -4.95 -8.82
C SER A 13 -2.78 -6.44 -8.70
N ARG A 14 -3.71 -6.91 -9.54
CA ARG A 14 -3.99 -8.35 -9.69
C ARG A 14 -2.73 -9.08 -10.20
N PRO A 15 -2.59 -10.40 -9.95
CA PRO A 15 -1.48 -11.17 -10.52
C PRO A 15 -1.40 -11.00 -12.03
N GLY A 16 -0.19 -10.82 -12.55
CA GLY A 16 0.07 -10.53 -13.96
C GLY A 16 1.28 -9.62 -14.16
N PRO A 17 1.49 -9.14 -15.41
CA PRO A 17 2.74 -8.49 -15.82
C PRO A 17 3.19 -7.32 -14.93
N LEU A 18 2.26 -6.44 -14.52
CA LEU A 18 2.60 -5.31 -13.64
C LEU A 18 3.11 -5.78 -12.27
N THR A 19 2.42 -6.75 -11.66
CA THR A 19 2.79 -7.34 -10.37
C THR A 19 4.13 -8.04 -10.47
N ASP A 20 4.37 -8.81 -11.53
CA ASP A 20 5.61 -9.57 -11.72
C ASP A 20 6.79 -8.63 -11.96
N CYS A 21 6.59 -7.59 -12.78
CA CYS A 21 7.56 -6.52 -13.02
C CYS A 21 7.93 -5.79 -11.72
N ALA A 22 6.93 -5.38 -10.93
CA ALA A 22 7.18 -4.71 -9.65
C ALA A 22 7.81 -5.64 -8.61
N ALA A 23 7.45 -6.92 -8.58
CA ALA A 23 8.05 -7.91 -7.70
C ALA A 23 9.52 -8.18 -8.05
N ALA A 24 9.86 -8.24 -9.34
CA ALA A 24 11.24 -8.37 -9.81
C ALA A 24 12.11 -7.17 -9.41
N TRP A 25 11.51 -5.98 -9.32
CA TRP A 25 12.18 -4.78 -8.81
C TRP A 25 12.33 -4.80 -7.29
N LEU A 26 11.23 -4.99 -6.56
CA LEU A 26 11.20 -4.91 -5.10
C LEU A 26 11.87 -6.11 -4.43
N GLY A 27 11.89 -7.26 -5.09
CA GLY A 27 12.42 -8.53 -4.58
C GLY A 27 11.41 -9.36 -3.78
N TRP A 28 10.11 -9.02 -3.84
CA TRP A 28 9.05 -9.72 -3.11
C TRP A 28 7.72 -9.65 -3.85
N ASN A 29 7.08 -10.81 -4.02
CA ASN A 29 5.72 -10.90 -4.55
C ASN A 29 4.74 -11.26 -3.40
N PRO A 30 3.84 -10.36 -2.99
CA PRO A 30 2.92 -10.61 -1.87
C PRO A 30 1.80 -11.59 -2.23
N TRP A 31 1.58 -11.90 -3.51
CA TRP A 31 0.57 -12.87 -3.94
C TRP A 31 1.02 -14.31 -3.79
N THR A 32 2.30 -14.57 -4.07
CA THR A 32 2.89 -15.91 -4.00
C THR A 32 3.69 -16.15 -2.72
N SER A 33 3.99 -15.07 -1.98
CA SER A 33 4.85 -15.08 -0.79
C SER A 33 6.25 -15.61 -1.09
N VAL A 34 6.78 -15.27 -2.27
CA VAL A 34 8.08 -15.71 -2.76
C VAL A 34 9.01 -14.51 -2.97
N GLU A 35 10.27 -14.68 -2.56
CA GLU A 35 11.33 -13.74 -2.91
C GLU A 35 11.61 -13.81 -4.40
N THR A 36 11.60 -12.65 -5.05
CA THR A 36 11.85 -12.57 -6.49
C THR A 36 13.31 -12.18 -6.70
N PRO A 37 14.14 -13.05 -7.29
CA PRO A 37 15.52 -12.69 -7.54
C PRO A 37 15.59 -11.52 -8.53
N PRO A 38 16.63 -10.67 -8.44
CA PRO A 38 16.83 -9.61 -9.43
C PRO A 38 16.87 -10.19 -10.83
N THR A 39 16.00 -9.74 -11.71
CA THR A 39 15.97 -10.20 -13.10
C THR A 39 17.15 -9.58 -13.87
N PRO A 40 18.05 -10.36 -14.50
CA PRO A 40 19.15 -9.82 -15.30
C PRO A 40 18.65 -8.87 -16.40
N GLY A 41 19.28 -7.71 -16.55
CA GLY A 41 18.89 -6.70 -17.55
C GLY A 41 17.67 -5.84 -17.17
N PHE A 42 16.84 -6.27 -16.22
CA PHE A 42 15.70 -5.53 -15.72
C PHE A 42 16.10 -4.67 -14.51
N GLY A 43 15.95 -3.34 -14.61
CA GLY A 43 15.98 -2.45 -13.45
C GLY A 43 17.28 -2.42 -12.63
N ARG A 44 18.30 -3.23 -12.95
CA ARG A 44 19.40 -3.52 -12.02
C ARG A 44 20.38 -2.36 -11.94
N LEU A 45 20.04 -1.41 -11.08
CA LEU A 45 20.92 -0.32 -10.67
C LEU A 45 21.86 -0.83 -9.57
N PRO A 46 23.14 -0.42 -9.57
CA PRO A 46 24.01 -0.60 -8.42
C PRO A 46 23.33 -0.09 -7.15
N GLY A 47 23.24 -0.93 -6.11
CA GLY A 47 22.57 -0.56 -4.86
C GLY A 47 21.04 -0.67 -4.85
N SER A 48 20.41 -1.16 -5.94
CA SER A 48 18.97 -1.44 -6.01
C SER A 48 18.45 -2.28 -4.83
N SER A 49 19.22 -3.27 -4.37
CA SER A 49 18.86 -4.10 -3.22
C SER A 49 18.75 -3.32 -1.90
N LYS A 50 19.55 -2.26 -1.74
CA LYS A 50 19.54 -1.38 -0.56
C LYS A 50 18.37 -0.41 -0.62
N ILE A 51 18.17 0.24 -1.76
CA ILE A 51 17.07 1.21 -1.92
C ILE A 51 15.70 0.55 -1.96
N THR A 52 15.60 -0.76 -2.19
CA THR A 52 14.31 -1.49 -2.13
C THR A 52 14.06 -2.20 -0.79
N GLU A 53 15.00 -2.17 0.16
CA GLU A 53 14.91 -2.96 1.40
C GLU A 53 13.65 -2.66 2.22
N GLU A 54 13.34 -1.38 2.43
CA GLU A 54 12.17 -0.96 3.20
C GLU A 54 10.84 -1.34 2.52
N PRO A 55 10.56 -0.96 1.26
CA PRO A 55 9.31 -1.32 0.59
C PRO A 55 9.18 -2.82 0.27
N ARG A 56 10.29 -3.57 0.13
CA ARG A 56 10.28 -5.02 -0.14
C ARG A 56 9.42 -5.80 0.85
N ARG A 57 9.40 -5.37 2.12
CA ARG A 57 8.63 -6.05 3.18
C ARG A 57 7.13 -6.06 2.90
N TYR A 58 6.64 -5.13 2.10
CA TYR A 58 5.22 -5.03 1.77
C TYR A 58 4.90 -5.53 0.36
N GLY A 59 5.88 -5.48 -0.53
CA GLY A 59 5.68 -5.73 -1.96
C GLY A 59 4.98 -4.55 -2.65
N PHE A 60 4.56 -4.76 -3.89
CA PHE A 60 3.89 -3.72 -4.68
C PHE A 60 2.48 -3.47 -4.14
N HIS A 61 2.28 -2.35 -3.45
CA HIS A 61 1.03 -2.02 -2.79
C HIS A 61 0.88 -0.51 -2.57
N ALA A 62 -0.36 -0.07 -2.38
CA ALA A 62 -0.71 1.24 -1.86
C ALA A 62 -1.47 1.08 -0.54
N THR A 63 -1.05 1.82 0.48
CA THR A 63 -1.70 1.76 1.80
C THR A 63 -3.05 2.45 1.79
N LEU A 64 -4.14 1.77 2.21
CA LEU A 64 -5.45 2.38 2.49
C LEU A 64 -5.70 2.45 4.00
N LYS A 65 -5.35 1.38 4.73
CA LYS A 65 -5.19 1.36 6.19
C LYS A 65 -3.83 0.80 6.53
N ALA A 66 -3.05 1.57 7.30
CA ALA A 66 -1.72 1.18 7.73
C ALA A 66 -1.75 -0.07 8.63
N PRO A 67 -0.65 -0.83 8.73
CA PRO A 67 -0.62 -2.05 9.54
C PRO A 67 -1.01 -1.85 11.00
N PHE A 68 -1.85 -2.74 11.52
CA PHE A 68 -2.32 -2.77 12.90
C PHE A 68 -2.32 -4.18 13.49
N ARG A 69 -2.18 -4.27 14.82
CA ARG A 69 -2.48 -5.49 15.57
C ARG A 69 -3.98 -5.56 15.84
N LEU A 70 -4.54 -6.76 15.93
CA LEU A 70 -5.94 -6.93 16.32
C LEU A 70 -6.15 -6.54 17.78
N ALA A 71 -7.22 -5.80 18.04
CA ALA A 71 -7.68 -5.49 19.40
C ALA A 71 -8.13 -6.77 20.13
N GLU A 72 -8.17 -6.72 21.46
CA GLU A 72 -8.75 -7.79 22.27
C GLU A 72 -10.21 -8.05 21.87
N GLY A 73 -10.59 -9.34 21.80
CA GLY A 73 -11.92 -9.74 21.32
C GLY A 73 -12.13 -9.65 19.80
N ARG A 74 -11.11 -9.26 19.03
CA ARG A 74 -11.11 -9.33 17.57
C ARG A 74 -10.19 -10.45 17.09
N ASP A 75 -10.61 -11.16 16.06
CA ASP A 75 -9.82 -12.20 15.42
C ASP A 75 -9.75 -12.01 13.90
N ARG A 76 -8.90 -12.83 13.27
CA ARG A 76 -8.67 -12.80 11.82
C ARG A 76 -9.95 -13.09 11.02
N GLY A 77 -10.75 -14.06 11.45
CA GLY A 77 -11.97 -14.47 10.74
C GLY A 77 -13.00 -13.34 10.72
N GLY A 78 -13.19 -12.67 11.87
CA GLY A 78 -14.03 -11.49 12.00
C GLY A 78 -13.55 -10.33 11.14
N LEU A 79 -12.23 -10.11 11.06
CA LEU A 79 -11.68 -9.09 10.16
C LEU A 79 -11.92 -9.44 8.68
N GLU A 80 -11.65 -10.68 8.26
CA GLU A 80 -11.88 -11.14 6.89
C GLU A 80 -13.35 -11.04 6.45
N ALA A 81 -14.28 -11.30 7.37
CA ALA A 81 -15.72 -11.11 7.13
C ALA A 81 -16.10 -9.63 7.06
N ALA A 82 -15.55 -8.80 7.94
CA ALA A 82 -15.82 -7.37 7.96
C ALA A 82 -15.28 -6.65 6.72
N VAL A 83 -14.08 -7.00 6.22
CA VAL A 83 -13.53 -6.43 4.99
C VAL A 83 -14.36 -6.81 3.77
N GLN A 84 -14.82 -8.05 3.69
CA GLN A 84 -15.72 -8.50 2.63
C GLN A 84 -17.02 -7.70 2.61
N ARG A 85 -17.72 -7.63 3.75
CA ARG A 85 -18.98 -6.88 3.88
C ARG A 85 -18.80 -5.40 3.57
N PHE A 86 -17.74 -4.78 4.09
CA PHE A 86 -17.45 -3.38 3.82
C PHE A 86 -17.30 -3.13 2.32
N ALA A 87 -16.54 -3.99 1.63
CA ALA A 87 -16.25 -3.86 0.19
C ALA A 87 -17.52 -3.94 -0.67
N GLU A 88 -18.47 -4.80 -0.32
CA GLU A 88 -19.77 -4.94 -1.01
C GLU A 88 -20.58 -3.62 -1.02
N ASP A 89 -20.45 -2.79 0.02
CA ASP A 89 -21.13 -1.51 0.12
C ASP A 89 -20.37 -0.34 -0.55
N GLN A 90 -19.13 -0.55 -0.97
CA GLN A 90 -18.31 0.49 -1.60
C GLN A 90 -18.44 0.47 -3.11
N ALA A 91 -18.52 1.65 -3.74
CA ALA A 91 -18.37 1.79 -5.17
C ALA A 91 -16.89 1.69 -5.58
N ALA A 92 -16.63 1.10 -6.75
CA ALA A 92 -15.32 1.18 -7.40
C ALA A 92 -14.94 2.64 -7.69
N VAL A 93 -13.65 2.97 -7.56
CA VAL A 93 -13.11 4.31 -7.79
C VAL A 93 -12.34 4.34 -9.10
N ARG A 94 -12.66 5.30 -9.98
CA ARG A 94 -11.93 5.54 -11.23
C ARG A 94 -10.93 6.68 -11.03
N LEU A 95 -9.71 6.47 -11.52
CA LEU A 95 -8.63 7.44 -11.56
C LEU A 95 -8.11 7.55 -13.00
N ASP A 96 -7.53 8.68 -13.37
CA ASP A 96 -7.09 8.91 -14.75
C ASP A 96 -5.92 8.00 -15.14
N GLY A 97 -5.09 7.59 -14.17
CA GLY A 97 -3.97 6.68 -14.38
C GLY A 97 -2.91 6.85 -13.31
N LEU A 98 -1.73 6.26 -13.53
CA LEU A 98 -0.58 6.32 -12.62
C LEU A 98 0.63 6.94 -13.30
N GLY A 99 1.35 7.81 -12.61
CA GLY A 99 2.63 8.37 -13.06
C GLY A 99 3.73 8.30 -12.00
N PHE A 100 4.99 8.32 -12.43
CA PHE A 100 6.13 8.38 -11.51
C PHE A 100 6.17 9.70 -10.75
N SER A 101 6.61 9.63 -9.50
CA SER A 101 6.82 10.78 -8.64
C SER A 101 7.93 10.50 -7.63
N LEU A 102 8.78 11.49 -7.39
CA LEU A 102 9.66 11.51 -6.24
C LEU A 102 8.90 12.15 -5.06
N LEU A 103 8.33 11.32 -4.19
CA LEU A 103 7.54 11.75 -3.04
C LEU A 103 8.41 11.73 -1.78
N SER A 104 8.65 12.89 -1.16
CA SER A 104 9.35 12.99 0.14
C SER A 104 10.67 12.20 0.23
N GLY A 105 11.39 12.13 -0.89
CA GLY A 105 12.67 11.44 -1.01
C GLY A 105 12.60 9.97 -1.42
N PHE A 106 11.46 9.45 -1.91
CA PHE A 106 11.39 8.09 -2.47
C PHE A 106 10.61 8.06 -3.80
N VAL A 107 10.94 7.11 -4.67
CA VAL A 107 10.25 6.93 -5.95
C VAL A 107 8.99 6.12 -5.74
N ALA A 108 7.87 6.59 -6.30
CA ALA A 108 6.59 5.91 -6.26
C ALA A 108 5.79 6.15 -7.54
N LEU A 109 4.79 5.31 -7.80
CA LEU A 109 3.70 5.64 -8.74
C LEU A 109 2.56 6.30 -7.98
N ARG A 110 1.98 7.36 -8.53
CA ARG A 110 0.87 8.11 -7.92
C ARG A 110 -0.27 8.35 -8.91
N PRO A 111 -1.52 8.51 -8.44
CA PRO A 111 -2.64 8.82 -9.30
C PRO A 111 -2.42 10.14 -10.03
N ARG A 112 -2.83 10.19 -11.30
CA ARG A 112 -3.07 11.43 -12.05
C ARG A 112 -4.52 11.85 -11.87
N GLY A 113 -4.77 13.15 -11.95
CA GLY A 113 -6.12 13.72 -11.92
C GLY A 113 -6.72 13.87 -10.52
N ASP A 114 -8.05 13.88 -10.46
CA ASP A 114 -8.81 14.01 -9.22
C ASP A 114 -8.75 12.71 -8.39
N VAL A 115 -8.51 12.88 -7.09
CA VAL A 115 -8.41 11.80 -6.10
C VAL A 115 -9.43 11.94 -4.98
N ALA A 116 -10.42 12.83 -5.09
CA ALA A 116 -11.38 13.10 -4.03
C ALA A 116 -12.17 11.84 -3.60
N GLU A 117 -12.67 11.06 -4.56
CA GLU A 117 -13.38 9.80 -4.27
C GLU A 117 -12.47 8.77 -3.59
N LEU A 118 -11.20 8.68 -4.03
CA LEU A 118 -10.22 7.79 -3.43
C LEU A 118 -9.91 8.19 -1.99
N ASN A 119 -9.72 9.48 -1.73
CA ASN A 119 -9.45 9.99 -0.38
C ASN A 119 -10.64 9.73 0.54
N ARG A 120 -11.88 9.89 0.04
CA ARG A 120 -13.10 9.56 0.80
C ARG A 120 -13.20 8.05 1.09
N LEU A 121 -12.91 7.20 0.10
CA LEU A 121 -12.86 5.75 0.32
C LEU A 121 -11.81 5.38 1.39
N ALA A 122 -10.60 5.92 1.28
CA ALA A 122 -9.52 5.66 2.24
C ALA A 122 -9.90 6.09 3.66
N MET A 123 -10.54 7.25 3.82
CA MET A 123 -11.00 7.69 5.16
C MET A 123 -12.09 6.77 5.72
N ARG A 124 -13.08 6.36 4.92
CA ARG A 124 -14.10 5.39 5.36
C ARG A 124 -13.48 4.07 5.81
N ILE A 125 -12.44 3.60 5.12
CA ILE A 125 -11.70 2.39 5.53
C ILE A 125 -11.01 2.63 6.88
N VAL A 126 -10.36 3.78 7.08
CA VAL A 126 -9.69 4.10 8.35
C VAL A 126 -10.70 4.07 9.50
N GLU A 127 -11.82 4.76 9.34
CA GLU A 127 -12.90 4.89 10.33
C GLU A 127 -13.54 3.53 10.65
N PHE A 128 -14.02 2.82 9.63
CA PHE A 128 -14.77 1.58 9.81
C PHE A 128 -13.96 0.48 10.50
N PHE A 129 -12.64 0.43 10.24
CA PHE A 129 -11.77 -0.61 10.78
C PHE A 129 -10.97 -0.16 12.00
N ASP A 130 -11.24 1.01 12.60
CA ASP A 130 -10.50 1.43 13.80
C ASP A 130 -10.78 0.53 15.01
N ASP A 131 -12.02 0.07 15.19
CA ASP A 131 -12.41 -0.89 16.23
C ASP A 131 -11.73 -2.27 16.13
N PHE A 132 -11.06 -2.55 15.01
CA PHE A 132 -10.25 -3.77 14.86
C PHE A 132 -8.81 -3.58 15.32
N ARG A 133 -8.33 -2.35 15.47
CA ARG A 133 -6.95 -2.03 15.80
C ARG A 133 -6.76 -1.98 17.32
N ALA A 134 -5.77 -2.71 17.82
CA ALA A 134 -5.29 -2.53 19.17
C ALA A 134 -4.64 -1.13 19.35
N PRO A 135 -4.72 -0.53 20.55
CA PRO A 135 -3.95 0.66 20.88
C PRO A 135 -2.47 0.49 20.54
N LEU A 136 -1.84 1.55 20.03
CA LEU A 136 -0.41 1.52 19.71
C LEU A 136 0.42 1.28 20.97
N THR A 137 1.48 0.48 20.85
CA THR A 137 2.53 0.43 21.88
C THR A 137 3.44 1.65 21.79
N GLU A 138 4.18 1.93 22.87
CA GLU A 138 5.22 2.97 22.87
C GLU A 138 6.25 2.75 21.74
N ALA A 139 6.63 1.50 21.47
CA ALA A 139 7.54 1.17 20.37
C ALA A 139 6.94 1.47 18.99
N GLU A 140 5.64 1.23 18.80
CA GLU A 140 4.93 1.55 17.56
C GLU A 140 4.83 3.07 17.36
N ILE A 141 4.59 3.84 18.43
CA ILE A 141 4.60 5.30 18.42
C ILE A 141 6.00 5.83 18.10
N ALA A 142 7.03 5.38 18.82
CA ALA A 142 8.41 5.83 18.63
C ALA A 142 8.90 5.61 17.20
N ARG A 143 8.54 4.47 16.57
CA ARG A 143 8.87 4.18 15.17
C ARG A 143 8.29 5.21 14.19
N ARG A 144 7.21 5.90 14.54
CA ARG A 144 6.59 6.96 13.72
C ARG A 144 7.26 8.32 13.91
N ARG A 145 8.25 8.44 14.79
CA ARG A 145 9.00 9.67 15.04
C ARG A 145 8.07 10.87 15.30
N PRO A 146 7.19 10.79 16.32
CA PRO A 146 6.18 11.81 16.59
C PRO A 146 6.79 13.22 16.72
N GLU A 147 8.03 13.34 17.19
CA GLU A 147 8.79 14.58 17.24
C GLU A 147 8.89 15.30 15.89
N THR A 148 8.87 14.56 14.78
CA THR A 148 8.93 15.08 13.40
C THR A 148 7.57 15.41 12.78
N LEU A 149 6.48 15.00 13.45
CA LEU A 149 5.11 15.21 12.97
C LEU A 149 4.56 16.58 13.40
N SER A 150 3.72 17.17 12.55
CA SER A 150 2.93 18.35 12.91
C SER A 150 1.96 18.03 14.07
N PRO A 151 1.46 19.04 14.80
CA PRO A 151 0.46 18.81 15.86
C PRO A 151 -0.77 18.02 15.38
N GLN A 152 -1.26 18.32 14.17
CA GLN A 152 -2.40 17.62 13.58
C GLN A 152 -2.08 16.15 13.23
N GLN A 153 -0.88 15.89 12.71
CA GLN A 153 -0.42 14.53 12.41
C GLN A 153 -0.19 13.70 13.69
N ARG A 154 0.28 14.32 14.78
CA ARG A 154 0.37 13.66 16.09
C ARG A 154 -1.01 13.28 16.62
N GLN A 155 -2.00 14.17 16.49
CA GLN A 155 -3.37 13.86 16.88
C GLN A 155 -3.92 12.68 16.06
N LYS A 156 -3.72 12.69 14.74
CA LYS A 156 -4.09 11.57 13.87
C LYS A 156 -3.38 10.26 14.25
N LEU A 157 -2.12 10.32 14.67
CA LEU A 157 -1.39 9.14 15.18
C LEU A 157 -2.05 8.55 16.43
N LEU A 158 -2.55 9.40 17.34
CA LEU A 158 -3.24 8.96 18.56
C LEU A 158 -4.63 8.39 18.22
N ASP A 159 -5.40 9.11 17.40
CA ASP A 159 -6.79 8.76 17.07
C ASP A 159 -6.84 7.50 16.19
N TRP A 160 -6.03 7.45 15.14
CA TRP A 160 -6.14 6.45 14.07
C TRP A 160 -4.98 5.45 14.01
N GLY A 161 -3.99 5.59 14.89
CA GLY A 161 -2.77 4.77 14.86
C GLY A 161 -1.81 5.08 13.70
N TYR A 162 -2.10 6.10 12.88
CA TYR A 162 -1.29 6.48 11.72
C TYR A 162 -1.46 7.97 11.36
N PRO A 163 -0.35 8.72 11.10
CA PRO A 163 -0.44 10.17 10.94
C PRO A 163 -0.91 10.63 9.56
N TYR A 164 -0.78 9.79 8.52
CA TYR A 164 -1.04 10.17 7.12
C TYR A 164 -2.43 9.72 6.65
N VAL A 165 -3.47 10.15 7.38
CA VAL A 165 -4.89 9.90 7.09
C VAL A 165 -5.65 11.20 6.81
N GLY A 166 -6.85 11.11 6.24
CA GLY A 166 -7.66 12.28 5.86
C GLY A 166 -6.89 13.21 4.91
N ASP A 167 -6.75 14.48 5.27
CA ASP A 167 -6.06 15.48 4.43
C ASP A 167 -4.57 15.21 4.22
N ASP A 168 -3.95 14.37 5.05
CA ASP A 168 -2.54 13.94 4.89
C ASP A 168 -2.41 12.65 4.06
N PHE A 169 -3.54 12.02 3.69
CA PHE A 169 -3.53 10.80 2.90
C PHE A 169 -3.01 11.07 1.48
N ARG A 170 -2.07 10.24 1.04
CA ARG A 170 -1.53 10.28 -0.32
C ARG A 170 -1.48 8.86 -0.84
N PHE A 171 -2.32 8.51 -1.81
CA PHE A 171 -2.18 7.22 -2.51
C PHE A 171 -0.86 7.18 -3.28
N HIS A 172 -0.09 6.13 -3.08
CA HIS A 172 1.18 5.90 -3.77
C HIS A 172 1.57 4.42 -3.73
N LEU A 173 2.28 3.96 -4.77
CA LEU A 173 2.87 2.63 -4.88
C LEU A 173 4.39 2.78 -4.78
N THR A 174 4.93 2.51 -3.60
CA THR A 174 6.35 2.74 -3.30
C THR A 174 7.25 1.80 -4.09
N LEU A 175 8.24 2.36 -4.78
CA LEU A 175 9.27 1.62 -5.53
C LEU A 175 10.63 1.67 -4.83
N THR A 176 10.92 2.69 -4.02
CA THR A 176 12.16 2.77 -3.23
C THR A 176 11.90 3.21 -1.81
N GLY A 177 12.86 2.99 -0.91
CA GLY A 177 13.02 3.78 0.31
C GLY A 177 13.61 5.15 -0.03
N ARG A 178 14.15 5.83 1.00
CA ARG A 178 14.74 7.17 0.85
C ARG A 178 15.98 7.15 -0.05
N VAL A 179 16.02 8.04 -1.04
CA VAL A 179 17.08 8.25 -2.03
C VAL A 179 17.31 9.75 -2.27
N SER A 180 18.46 10.12 -2.84
CA SER A 180 18.69 11.49 -3.32
C SER A 180 17.83 11.78 -4.55
N GLN A 181 17.74 13.05 -4.93
CA GLN A 181 16.99 13.45 -6.13
C GLN A 181 17.59 12.82 -7.39
N GLU A 182 18.91 12.80 -7.51
CA GLU A 182 19.64 12.25 -8.66
C GLU A 182 19.41 10.76 -8.80
N MET A 183 19.57 10.00 -7.70
CA MET A 183 19.29 8.56 -7.67
C MET A 183 17.81 8.28 -7.95
N GLY A 184 16.90 9.12 -7.45
CA GLY A 184 15.48 9.01 -7.75
C GLY A 184 15.17 9.15 -9.25
N MET A 185 15.79 10.12 -9.93
CA MET A 185 15.64 10.29 -11.38
C MET A 185 16.23 9.11 -12.15
N GLU A 186 17.39 8.59 -11.74
CA GLU A 186 18.01 7.41 -12.35
C GLU A 186 17.11 6.17 -12.23
N VAL A 187 16.47 5.98 -11.06
CA VAL A 187 15.49 4.91 -10.84
C VAL A 187 14.28 5.09 -11.76
N ILE A 188 13.75 6.30 -11.89
CA ILE A 188 12.61 6.58 -12.78
C ILE A 188 12.98 6.25 -14.23
N GLU A 189 14.08 6.82 -14.74
CA GLU A 189 14.56 6.57 -16.11
C GLU A 189 14.74 5.08 -16.39
N LYS A 190 15.24 4.33 -15.40
CA LYS A 190 15.46 2.89 -15.55
C LYS A 190 14.17 2.08 -15.54
N LEU A 191 13.19 2.44 -14.70
CA LEU A 191 11.96 1.68 -14.53
C LEU A 191 10.86 2.07 -15.52
N GLU A 192 10.88 3.30 -16.03
CA GLU A 192 9.83 3.84 -16.90
C GLU A 192 9.54 2.97 -18.12
N PRO A 193 10.54 2.51 -18.91
CA PRO A 193 10.31 1.68 -20.10
C PRO A 193 9.68 0.32 -19.79
N HIS A 194 9.79 -0.15 -18.53
CA HIS A 194 9.28 -1.45 -18.12
C HIS A 194 7.94 -1.39 -17.40
N LEU A 195 7.69 -0.33 -16.61
CA LEU A 195 6.46 -0.19 -15.85
C LEU A 195 5.38 0.56 -16.62
N VAL A 196 5.69 1.66 -17.31
CA VAL A 196 4.68 2.49 -17.98
C VAL A 196 3.80 1.70 -18.95
N PRO A 197 4.34 0.82 -19.82
CA PRO A 197 3.51 0.02 -20.73
C PRO A 197 2.53 -0.93 -20.02
N LEU A 198 2.72 -1.19 -18.73
CA LEU A 198 1.93 -2.10 -17.92
C LEU A 198 0.96 -1.37 -16.98
N LEU A 199 1.03 -0.03 -16.89
CA LEU A 199 0.16 0.74 -16.01
C LEU A 199 -1.26 0.80 -16.57
N PRO A 200 -2.28 0.57 -15.73
CA PRO A 200 -3.66 0.73 -16.16
C PRO A 200 -3.96 2.22 -16.39
N GLU A 201 -4.58 2.51 -17.53
CA GLU A 201 -5.05 3.84 -17.93
C GLU A 201 -6.41 3.67 -18.61
N PRO A 202 -7.52 3.93 -17.91
CA PRO A 202 -7.64 4.43 -16.53
C PRO A 202 -7.24 3.39 -15.46
N LEU A 203 -6.87 3.86 -14.26
CA LEU A 203 -6.77 2.99 -13.09
C LEU A 203 -8.15 2.87 -12.44
N ILE A 204 -8.68 1.64 -12.39
CA ILE A 204 -9.90 1.32 -11.64
C ILE A 204 -9.52 0.61 -10.35
N ILE A 205 -9.87 1.21 -9.21
CA ILE A 205 -9.82 0.57 -7.90
C ILE A 205 -11.17 -0.12 -7.72
N ASP A 206 -11.20 -1.40 -8.09
CA ASP A 206 -12.38 -2.29 -8.05
C ASP A 206 -12.27 -3.36 -6.95
N CYS A 207 -11.21 -3.30 -6.14
CA CYS A 207 -10.91 -4.28 -5.12
C CYS A 207 -10.02 -3.66 -4.04
N ILE A 208 -10.28 -4.03 -2.79
CA ILE A 208 -9.34 -3.84 -1.68
C ILE A 208 -8.87 -5.20 -1.19
N TYR A 209 -7.67 -5.24 -0.64
CA TYR A 209 -7.02 -6.48 -0.27
C TYR A 209 -6.65 -6.46 1.20
N LEU A 210 -7.02 -7.51 1.91
CA LEU A 210 -6.53 -7.76 3.25
C LEU A 210 -5.14 -8.39 3.14
N PHE A 211 -4.16 -7.78 3.80
CA PHE A 211 -2.81 -8.30 3.93
C PHE A 211 -2.53 -8.72 5.37
N GLY A 212 -1.66 -9.72 5.53
CA GLY A 212 -1.17 -10.20 6.82
C GLY A 212 0.34 -10.18 6.88
N GLN A 213 0.91 -9.74 8.01
CA GLN A 213 2.34 -9.76 8.24
C GLN A 213 2.79 -11.12 8.78
N ARG A 214 3.64 -11.79 8.01
CA ARG A 214 4.27 -13.07 8.33
C ARG A 214 5.31 -12.92 9.44
N PRO A 215 5.76 -14.03 10.06
CA PRO A 215 6.80 -14.02 11.09
C PRO A 215 8.15 -13.43 10.63
N ASP A 216 8.49 -13.53 9.34
CA ASP A 216 9.70 -12.92 8.75
C ASP A 216 9.56 -11.41 8.49
N GLY A 217 8.42 -10.83 8.89
CA GLY A 217 8.12 -9.42 8.78
C GLY A 217 7.59 -8.97 7.42
N LYS A 218 7.50 -9.86 6.43
CA LYS A 218 6.94 -9.55 5.12
C LYS A 218 5.42 -9.69 5.10
N PHE A 219 4.73 -8.92 4.27
CA PHE A 219 3.29 -8.99 4.11
C PHE A 219 2.90 -9.84 2.90
N GLU A 220 1.81 -10.57 3.03
CA GLU A 220 1.19 -11.36 1.96
C GLU A 220 -0.29 -11.04 1.83
N VAL A 221 -0.83 -11.25 0.63
CA VAL A 221 -2.27 -11.14 0.36
C VAL A 221 -2.99 -12.30 1.03
N LEU A 222 -3.95 -11.99 1.90
CA LEU A 222 -4.82 -12.99 2.53
C LEU A 222 -6.15 -13.14 1.79
N LYS A 223 -6.71 -12.01 1.35
CA LYS A 223 -8.05 -11.99 0.76
C LYS A 223 -8.23 -10.80 -0.18
N ALA A 224 -8.80 -11.08 -1.36
CA ALA A 224 -9.31 -10.07 -2.28
C ALA A 224 -10.79 -9.80 -1.94
N CYS A 225 -11.15 -8.53 -1.79
CA CYS A 225 -12.51 -8.08 -1.48
C CYS A 225 -12.95 -7.09 -2.57
N PRO A 226 -13.65 -7.55 -3.62
CA PRO A 226 -14.12 -6.71 -4.71
C PRO A 226 -15.07 -5.61 -4.22
N LEU A 227 -14.93 -4.42 -4.79
CA LEU A 227 -15.86 -3.31 -4.63
C LEU A 227 -16.98 -3.41 -5.66
N THR A 228 -18.13 -2.83 -5.37
CA THR A 228 -19.28 -2.83 -6.28
C THR A 228 -19.01 -1.93 -7.48
N ILE A 229 -19.00 -2.53 -8.68
CA ILE A 229 -18.98 -1.80 -9.94
C ILE A 229 -20.40 -1.27 -10.18
N ARG A 230 -20.65 -0.02 -9.77
CA ARG A 230 -21.89 0.66 -10.16
C ARG A 230 -21.75 1.07 -11.62
N SER A 231 -22.59 0.51 -12.49
CA SER A 231 -22.73 1.06 -13.85
C SER A 231 -23.11 2.53 -13.73
N PRO A 232 -22.53 3.44 -14.52
CA PRO A 232 -23.04 4.80 -14.57
C PRO A 232 -24.51 4.71 -14.96
N LEU A 233 -25.39 5.32 -14.15
CA LEU A 233 -26.77 5.55 -14.54
C LEU A 233 -26.69 6.32 -15.86
N VAL A 234 -27.18 5.69 -16.93
CA VAL A 234 -27.35 6.27 -18.26
C VAL A 234 -28.33 7.44 -18.16
#